data_AF-A0A933BSW6-F1
#
_entry.id   AF-A0A933BSW6-F1
#
_cell.length_a   1.000
_cell.length_b   1.000
_cell.length_c   1.000
_cell.angle_alpha   90.00
_cell.angle_beta   90.00
_cell.angle_gamma   90.00
#
_symmetry.space_group_name_H-M   'P 1'
#
loop_
_entity.id
_entity.type
_entity.pdbx_description
1 polymer ?
#
loop_
_entity_poly.entity_id
_entity_poly.type
_entity_poly.pdbx_seq_one_letter_code
_entity_poly.pdbx_strand_id
1 'polypeptide(L)' 'MGTYRIAVLPGDGIGPEVTAEALKVLRAAEEAFPGLRLECK' A
#
# COMPACT_ATOMS: atom_id res chain seq x y z
N MET A 1 10.64 13.37 6.10
CA MET A 1 9.61 12.82 5.20
C MET A 1 10.25 11.75 4.34
N GLY A 2 9.71 10.53 4.40
CA GLY A 2 10.24 9.38 3.65
C GLY A 2 9.27 9.01 2.54
N THR A 3 9.79 8.83 1.32
CA THR A 3 9.05 8.19 0.23
C THR A 3 9.58 6.78 0.06
N TYR A 4 8.71 5.79 0.19
CA TYR A 4 9.06 4.38 0.09
C TYR A 4 8.45 3.78 -1.16
N ARG A 5 9.26 3.09 -1.95
CA ARG A 5 8.81 2.35 -3.13
C ARG A 5 8.56 0.91 -2.74
N ILE A 6 7.34 0.44 -2.94
CA ILE A 6 6.88 -0.89 -2.54
C ILE A 6 6.44 -1.62 -3.80
N ALA A 7 7.07 -2.75 -4.08
CA ALA A 7 6.59 -3.66 -5.12
C ALA A 7 5.36 -4.42 -4.60
N VAL A 8 4.27 -4.40 -5.36
CA VAL A 8 3.00 -5.05 -5.05
C VAL A 8 2.90 -6.31 -5.89
N LEU A 9 3.05 -7.46 -5.23
CA LEU A 9 2.97 -8.78 -5.86
C LEU A 9 1.76 -9.51 -5.27
N PRO A 10 0.58 -9.45 -5.91
CA PRO A 10 -0.65 -9.97 -5.32
C PRO A 10 -0.71 -11.50 -5.23
N GLY A 11 0.12 -12.23 -5.99
CA GLY A 11 0.13 -13.70 -5.96
C GLY A 11 -1.17 -14.33 -6.46
N ASP A 12 -1.49 -15.51 -5.92
CA ASP A 12 -2.62 -16.36 -6.33
C ASP A 12 -3.64 -16.57 -5.20
N GLY A 13 -4.73 -17.28 -5.50
CA GLY A 13 -5.80 -17.57 -4.55
C GLY A 13 -6.52 -16.29 -4.14
N ILE A 14 -6.63 -16.04 -2.83
CA ILE A 14 -7.24 -14.81 -2.28
C ILE A 14 -6.29 -13.60 -2.28
N GLY A 15 -5.06 -13.78 -2.78
CA GLY A 15 -4.00 -12.78 -2.74
C GLY A 15 -4.36 -11.45 -3.39
N PRO A 16 -4.93 -11.42 -4.62
CA PRO A 16 -5.40 -10.19 -5.25
C PRO A 16 -6.45 -9.42 -4.43
N GLU A 17 -7.41 -10.12 -3.82
CA GLU A 17 -8.51 -9.52 -3.06
C GLU A 17 -8.01 -8.87 -1.77
N VAL A 18 -7.17 -9.57 -0.99
CA VAL A 18 -6.62 -9.01 0.25
C VAL A 18 -5.60 -7.90 -0.03
N THR A 19 -4.84 -8.00 -1.12
CA THR A 19 -3.89 -6.97 -1.54
C THR A 19 -4.62 -5.68 -1.93
N ALA A 20 -5.76 -5.80 -2.63
CA ALA A 20 -6.58 -4.63 -2.98
C ALA A 20 -7.07 -3.87 -1.72
N GLU A 21 -7.49 -4.58 -0.67
CA GLU A 21 -7.89 -3.94 0.59
C GLU A 21 -6.69 -3.36 1.35
N ALA A 22 -5.53 -4.03 1.35
CA ALA A 22 -4.31 -3.50 1.94
C ALA A 22 -3.90 -2.16 1.32
N LEU A 23 -4.02 -2.01 -0.01
CA LEU A 23 -3.73 -0.74 -0.69
C LEU A 23 -4.66 0.40 -0.25
N LYS A 24 -5.91 0.12 0.13
CA LYS A 24 -6.81 1.15 0.69
C LYS A 24 -6.34 1.61 2.07
N VAL A 25 -5.92 0.67 2.91
CA VAL A 25 -5.38 0.97 4.24
C VAL A 25 -4.08 1.77 4.14
N LEU A 26 -3.20 1.43 3.19
CA LEU A 26 -1.94 2.17 2.97
C LEU A 26 -2.22 3.63 2.55
N ARG A 27 -3.22 3.88 1.70
CA ARG A 27 -3.65 5.25 1.35
C ARG A 27 -4.16 6.02 2.56
N ALA A 28 -5.01 5.40 3.38
CA ALA A 28 -5.50 6.02 4.61
C ALA A 28 -4.36 6.32 5.60
N ALA A 29 -3.33 5.47 5.63
CA ALA A 29 -2.13 5.72 6.44
C ALA A 29 -1.32 6.91 5.92
N GLU A 30 -1.16 7.08 4.60
CA GLU A 30 -0.52 8.28 4.04
C GLU A 30 -1.26 9.57 4.46
N GLU A 31 -2.59 9.55 4.46
CA GLU A 31 -3.40 10.69 4.91
C GLU A 31 -3.26 10.97 6.42
N ALA A 32 -3.19 9.92 7.24
CA ALA A 32 -3.05 10.05 8.69
C ALA A 32 -1.66 10.51 9.13
N PHE A 33 -0.62 10.28 8.31
CA PHE A 33 0.78 10.57 8.65
C PHE A 33 1.42 11.48 7.60
N PRO A 34 1.47 12.81 7.82
CA PRO A 34 2.02 13.79 6.86
C PRO A 34 3.49 13.57 6.46
N GLY A 35 4.21 12.74 7.23
CA GLY A 35 5.61 12.39 6.99
C GLY A 35 5.83 11.18 6.08
N LEU A 36 4.77 10.46 5.72
CA LEU A 36 4.78 9.14 5.10
C LEU A 36 4.23 9.21 3.68
N ARG A 37 5.03 8.74 2.72
CA ARG A 37 4.60 8.55 1.32
C ARG A 37 4.94 7.15 0.82
N LEU A 38 3.98 6.48 0.21
CA LEU A 38 4.02 5.08 -0.20
C LEU A 38 3.74 4.97 -1.71
N GLU A 39 4.79 4.76 -2.51
CA GLU A 39 4.67 4.47 -3.94
C GLU A 39 4.53 2.96 -4.14
N CYS A 40 3.30 2.48 -4.12
CA CYS A 40 2.97 1.07 -4.38
C CYS A 40 2.89 0.83 -5.90
N LYS A 41 3.74 -0.06 -6.43
CA LYS A 41 3.84 -0.40 -7.87
C LYS A 41 3.75 -1.88 -8.13
#